data_AF-A0A1V9FM12-F1
#
_entry.id   AF-A0A1V9FM12-F1
#
_cell.length_a   1.000
_cell.length_b   1.000
_cell.length_c   1.000
_cell.angle_alpha   90.00
_cell.angle_beta   90.00
_cell.angle_gamma   90.00
#
_symmetry.space_group_name_H-M   'P 1'
#
loop_
_entity.id
_entity.type
_entity.pdbx_description
1 polymer ?
#
loop_
_entity_poly.entity_id
_entity_poly.type
_entity_poly.pdbx_seq_one_letter_code
_entity_poly.pdbx_strand_id
1 'polypeptide(L)'
;MLKIKVVLIGAAIIGSVFGAVAHRNKALCESQQQYVRFGNSYIPVGEYGEDYVCYAAGGTCTYYLANPFNPNSWTPCRTGAFSWLLK
;
A
#
# COMPACT_ATOMS: atom_id res chain seq x y z
N MET A 1 34.49 -6.30 29.78
CA MET A 1 33.69 -5.43 28.89
C MET A 1 33.53 -5.96 27.46
N LEU A 2 34.44 -6.81 26.95
CA LEU A 2 34.35 -7.34 25.57
C LEU A 2 33.09 -8.19 25.32
N LYS A 3 32.68 -9.02 26.30
CA LYS A 3 31.56 -9.97 26.17
C LYS A 3 30.20 -9.29 25.93
N ILE A 4 29.95 -8.15 26.58
CA ILE A 4 28.70 -7.39 26.44
C ILE A 4 28.63 -6.70 25.06
N LYS A 5 29.76 -6.20 24.56
CA LYS A 5 29.83 -5.56 23.23
C LYS A 5 29.50 -6.56 22.11
N VAL A 6 29.97 -7.79 22.21
CA VAL A 6 29.72 -8.84 21.21
C VAL A 6 28.24 -9.21 21.16
N VAL A 7 27.57 -9.30 22.31
CA VAL A 7 26.13 -9.62 22.37
C VAL A 7 25.28 -8.52 21.74
N LEU A 8 25.61 -7.24 22.00
CA LEU A 8 24.88 -6.10 21.42
C LEU A 8 25.03 -6.03 19.89
N ILE A 9 26.24 -6.27 19.36
CA ILE A 9 26.48 -6.29 17.92
C ILE A 9 25.71 -7.47 17.28
N GLY A 10 25.74 -8.65 17.90
CA GLY A 10 24.98 -9.81 17.44
C GLY A 10 23.48 -9.54 17.39
N ALA A 11 22.91 -8.95 18.44
CA ALA A 11 21.49 -8.61 18.50
C ALA A 11 21.09 -7.57 17.43
N ALA A 12 21.96 -6.59 17.13
CA ALA A 12 21.70 -5.59 16.10
C ALA A 12 21.67 -6.20 14.68
N ILE A 13 22.59 -7.11 14.37
CA ILE A 13 22.64 -7.81 13.08
C ILE A 13 21.42 -8.74 12.92
N ILE A 14 21.06 -9.46 13.98
CA ILE A 14 19.89 -10.35 13.94
C ILE A 14 18.60 -9.52 13.80
N GLY A 15 18.47 -8.42 14.55
CA GLY A 15 17.32 -7.53 14.48
C GLY A 15 17.13 -6.88 13.10
N SER A 16 18.21 -6.52 12.41
CA SER A 16 18.11 -5.92 11.07
C SER A 16 17.63 -6.90 10.00
N VAL A 17 18.02 -8.18 10.09
CA VAL A 17 17.56 -9.23 9.16
C VAL A 17 16.07 -9.52 9.35
N PHE A 18 15.58 -9.58 10.59
CA PHE A 18 14.17 -9.84 10.86
C PHE A 18 13.24 -8.68 10.50
N GLY A 19 13.72 -7.42 10.57
CA GLY A 19 12.92 -6.25 10.17
C GLY A 19 12.51 -6.25 8.70
N ALA A 20 13.30 -6.85 7.81
CA ALA A 20 13.04 -6.87 6.37
C ALA A 20 11.90 -7.83 5.94
N VAL A 21 11.44 -8.72 6.82
CA VAL A 21 10.43 -9.74 6.49
C VAL A 21 9.00 -9.28 6.81
N ALA A 22 8.81 -8.06 7.34
CA ALA A 22 7.49 -7.49 7.61
C ALA A 22 6.74 -6.99 6.36
N HIS A 23 7.03 -7.55 5.17
CA HIS A 23 6.28 -7.23 3.96
C HIS A 23 4.92 -7.92 3.98
N ARG A 24 3.85 -7.13 4.02
CA ARG A 24 2.49 -7.65 3.77
C ARG A 24 2.41 -8.06 2.30
N ASN A 25 1.93 -9.28 2.04
CA ASN A 25 1.58 -9.72 0.68
C ASN A 25 0.45 -8.83 0.15
N LYS A 26 0.83 -7.78 -0.58
CA LYS A 26 -0.08 -6.87 -1.28
C LYS A 26 -0.17 -7.33 -2.74
N ALA A 27 -1.35 -7.26 -3.34
CA ALA A 27 -1.45 -7.49 -4.79
C ALA A 27 -0.59 -6.45 -5.53
N LEU A 28 -0.08 -6.78 -6.73
CA LEU A 28 0.82 -5.88 -7.46
C LEU A 28 0.23 -4.47 -7.60
N CYS A 29 -1.09 -4.37 -7.85
CA CYS A 29 -1.76 -3.08 -7.94
C CYS A 29 -1.78 -2.32 -6.61
N GLU A 30 -1.93 -3.00 -5.47
CA GLU A 30 -1.96 -2.38 -4.13
C GLU A 30 -0.59 -1.85 -3.68
N SER A 31 0.49 -2.27 -4.34
CA SER A 31 1.83 -1.71 -4.11
C SER A 31 2.06 -0.37 -4.83
N GLN A 32 1.15 0.00 -5.75
CA GLN A 32 1.22 1.22 -6.54
C GLN A 32 0.26 2.27 -6.00
N GLN A 33 0.53 3.53 -6.34
CA GLN A 33 -0.34 4.66 -6.01
C GLN A 33 -1.76 4.39 -6.49
N GLN A 34 -2.70 4.42 -5.55
CA GLN A 34 -4.11 4.19 -5.82
C GLN A 34 -4.81 5.52 -6.09
N TYR A 35 -5.88 5.44 -6.88
CA TYR A 35 -6.71 6.58 -7.25
C TYR A 35 -8.19 6.22 -7.17
N VAL A 36 -9.01 7.14 -6.70
CA VAL A 36 -10.47 7.04 -6.78
C VAL A 36 -10.98 7.83 -7.97
N ARG A 37 -11.95 7.28 -8.70
CA ARG A 37 -12.61 8.00 -9.79
C ARG A 37 -13.67 8.94 -9.22
N PHE A 38 -13.49 10.24 -9.41
CA PHE A 38 -14.46 11.26 -9.01
C PHE A 38 -14.90 12.04 -10.26
N GLY A 39 -16.08 11.71 -10.78
CA GLY A 39 -16.56 12.20 -12.07
C GLY A 39 -15.66 11.74 -13.23
N ASN A 40 -15.02 12.71 -13.90
CA ASN A 40 -14.09 12.48 -15.01
C ASN A 40 -12.62 12.54 -14.61
N SER A 41 -12.32 12.64 -13.31
CA SER A 41 -10.95 12.75 -12.80
C SER A 41 -10.60 11.58 -11.88
N TYR A 42 -9.30 11.32 -11.77
CA TYR A 42 -8.73 10.33 -10.85
C TYR A 42 -7.95 11.08 -9.76
N ILE A 43 -8.38 10.92 -8.52
CA ILE A 43 -7.80 11.61 -7.37
C ILE A 43 -6.92 10.61 -6.62
N PRO A 44 -5.65 10.94 -6.33
CA PRO A 44 -4.78 10.05 -5.56
C PRO A 44 -5.36 9.86 -4.16
N VAL A 45 -5.35 8.62 -3.69
CA VAL A 45 -5.77 8.25 -2.33
C VAL A 45 -4.56 7.82 -1.50
N GLY A 46 -4.68 7.91 -0.18
CA GLY A 46 -3.61 7.54 0.75
C GLY A 46 -3.45 6.03 0.94
N GLU A 47 -3.10 5.60 2.15
CA GLU A 47 -2.91 4.18 2.46
C GLU A 47 -4.24 3.47 2.76
N TYR A 48 -4.41 2.28 2.18
CA TYR A 48 -5.59 1.44 2.40
C TYR A 48 -5.66 0.98 3.87
N GLY A 49 -6.82 1.19 4.50
CA GLY A 49 -7.05 0.89 5.91
C GLY A 49 -6.61 2.00 6.87
N GLU A 50 -5.91 3.02 6.38
CA GLU A 50 -5.53 4.20 7.18
C GLU A 50 -6.27 5.46 6.74
N ASP A 51 -6.28 5.73 5.43
CA ASP A 51 -6.89 6.94 4.86
C ASP A 51 -8.19 6.62 4.11
N TYR A 52 -8.36 5.39 3.63
CA TYR A 52 -9.58 4.95 2.96
C TYR A 52 -9.85 3.45 3.13
N VAL A 53 -11.09 3.04 2.88
CA VAL A 53 -11.52 1.64 2.85
C VAL A 53 -12.44 1.38 1.65
N CYS A 54 -12.49 0.12 1.22
CA CYS A 54 -13.41 -0.36 0.19
C CYS A 54 -14.42 -1.31 0.83
N TYR A 55 -15.69 -0.92 0.87
CA TYR A 55 -16.76 -1.80 1.36
C TYR A 55 -17.21 -2.76 0.27
N ALA A 56 -17.65 -3.95 0.67
CA ALA A 56 -18.21 -4.95 -0.25
C ALA A 56 -19.48 -4.40 -0.92
N ALA A 57 -19.33 -3.95 -2.16
CA ALA A 57 -20.39 -3.43 -3.00
C ALA A 57 -20.07 -3.71 -4.47
N GLY A 58 -21.03 -3.49 -5.38
CA GLY A 58 -20.79 -3.55 -6.81
C GLY A 58 -19.98 -2.34 -7.30
N GLY A 59 -19.04 -2.57 -8.22
CA GLY A 59 -18.26 -1.51 -8.88
C GLY A 59 -16.77 -1.53 -8.55
N THR A 60 -16.08 -0.47 -8.95
CA THR A 60 -14.64 -0.29 -8.75
C THR A 60 -14.40 0.76 -7.66
N CYS A 61 -13.69 0.35 -6.61
CA CYS A 61 -13.31 1.21 -5.50
C CYS A 61 -12.10 2.08 -5.87
N THR A 62 -11.02 1.46 -6.35
CA THR A 62 -9.79 2.16 -6.74
C THR A 62 -9.25 1.69 -8.08
N TYR A 63 -8.54 2.60 -8.72
CA TYR A 63 -7.81 2.42 -9.96
C TYR A 63 -6.33 2.68 -9.74
N TYR A 64 -5.51 2.14 -10.63
CA TYR A 64 -4.08 2.42 -10.70
C TYR A 64 -3.65 2.63 -12.16
N LEU A 65 -2.54 3.33 -12.34
CA LEU A 65 -1.91 3.52 -13.64
C LEU A 65 -1.05 2.30 -13.96
N ALA A 66 -1.56 1.39 -14.79
CA ALA A 66 -0.82 0.19 -15.16
C ALA A 66 0.39 0.51 -16.03
N ASN A 67 0.32 1.57 -16.83
CA ASN A 67 1.43 2.04 -17.64
C ASN A 67 1.67 3.55 -17.38
N PRO A 68 2.78 3.92 -16.70
CA PRO A 68 3.07 5.33 -16.40
C PRO A 68 3.36 6.16 -17.67
N PHE A 69 3.67 5.54 -18.80
CA PHE A 69 3.89 6.22 -20.09
C PHE A 69 2.59 6.45 -20.87
N ASN A 70 1.46 5.88 -20.42
CA ASN A 70 0.16 6.09 -21.01
C ASN A 70 -0.83 6.63 -19.95
N PRO A 71 -1.12 7.94 -19.95
CA PRO A 71 -1.95 8.58 -18.92
C PRO A 71 -3.42 8.12 -18.95
N ASN A 72 -3.84 7.36 -19.97
CA ASN A 72 -5.19 6.81 -20.07
C ASN A 72 -5.28 5.34 -19.64
N SER A 73 -4.19 4.73 -19.14
CA SER A 73 -4.11 3.31 -18.79
C SER A 73 -4.63 2.99 -17.37
N TRP A 74 -5.79 3.52 -17.02
CA TRP A 74 -6.41 3.31 -15.71
C TRP A 74 -7.02 1.91 -15.61
N THR A 75 -6.51 1.10 -14.69
CA THR A 75 -6.95 -0.28 -14.47
C THR A 75 -7.57 -0.41 -13.08
N PRO A 76 -8.72 -1.10 -12.93
CA PRO A 76 -9.30 -1.35 -11.61
C PRO A 76 -8.37 -2.22 -10.74
N CYS A 77 -8.16 -1.84 -9.48
CA CYS A 77 -7.39 -2.63 -8.51
C CYS A 77 -8.30 -3.28 -7.46
N ARG A 78 -9.11 -2.46 -6.76
CA ARG A 78 -10.06 -2.93 -5.75
C ARG A 78 -11.49 -2.78 -6.25
N THR A 79 -12.31 -3.78 -5.98
CA THR A 79 -13.76 -3.71 -6.17
C THR A 79 -14.43 -3.22 -4.89
N GLY A 80 -15.63 -2.65 -5.01
CA GLY A 80 -16.39 -2.15 -3.87
C GLY A 80 -16.74 -0.67 -3.93
N ALA A 81 -17.34 -0.18 -2.85
CA ALA A 81 -17.65 1.23 -2.65
C ALA A 81 -16.54 1.90 -1.85
N PHE A 82 -16.00 2.98 -2.41
CA PHE A 82 -14.95 3.77 -1.79
C PHE A 82 -15.50 4.63 -0.64
N SER A 83 -14.78 4.66 0.50
CA SER A 83 -15.05 5.58 1.60
C SER A 83 -13.75 6.09 2.21
N TRP A 84 -13.72 7.39 2.51
CA TRP A 84 -12.65 7.97 3.31
C TRP A 84 -12.74 7.52 4.76
N LEU A 85 -11.60 7.25 5.38
CA LEU A 85 -11.50 7.09 6.82
C LEU A 85 -11.16 8.46 7.39
N LEU A 86 -12.14 9.10 8.04
CA LEU A 86 -11.90 10.32 8.79
C LEU A 86 -11.09 9.96 10.04
N LYS A 87 -9.91 10.58 10.19
CA LYS A 87 -9.13 10.55 11.42
C LYS A 87 -9.63 11.64 12.38
#